data_AF-A0A351TBZ3-F1
#
_entry.id   AF-A0A351TBZ3-F1
#
_cell.length_a   1.000
_cell.length_b   1.000
_cell.length_c   1.000
_cell.angle_alpha   90.00
_cell.angle_beta   90.00
_cell.angle_gamma   90.00
#
_symmetry.space_group_name_H-M   'P 1'
#
loop_
_entity.id
_entity.type
_entity.pdbx_description
1 polymer ?
#
loop_
_entity_poly.entity_id
_entity_poly.type
_entity_poly.pdbx_seq_one_letter_code
_entity_poly.pdbx_strand_id
1 'polypeptide(L)' 'MIFVSKINMAAMSRADIAEDKRKDFYLYVDEFQNFATDTFGEILSEARKYHLALIMAHQYIAQIG' A
#
# COMPACT_ATOMS: atom_id res chain seq x y z
N MET A 1 10.70 -5.43 4.63
CA MET A 1 10.74 -4.32 3.65
C MET A 1 10.64 -4.75 2.18
N ILE A 2 11.15 -5.93 1.76
CA ILE A 2 11.15 -6.35 0.33
C ILE A 2 9.73 -6.48 -0.27
N PHE A 3 8.74 -6.91 0.50
CA PHE A 3 7.37 -7.09 -0.02
C PHE A 3 6.68 -5.77 -0.35
N VAL A 4 6.78 -4.78 0.54
CA VAL A 4 6.17 -3.45 0.36
C VAL A 4 6.73 -2.75 -0.86
N SER A 5 8.06 -2.75 -1.02
CA SER A 5 8.70 -2.13 -2.18
C SER A 5 8.31 -2.81 -3.48
N LYS A 6 8.18 -4.14 -3.50
CA LYS A 6 7.68 -4.89 -4.67
C LYS A 6 6.23 -4.54 -5.01
N ILE A 7 5.38 -4.36 -4.00
CA ILE A 7 3.99 -3.96 -4.20
C ILE A 7 3.92 -2.54 -4.75
N ASN A 8 4.75 -1.62 -4.25
CA ASN A 8 4.84 -0.27 -4.79
C ASN A 8 5.29 -0.30 -6.27
N MET A 9 6.34 -1.08 -6.59
CA MET A 9 6.79 -1.25 -7.98
C MET A 9 5.69 -1.84 -8.88
N ALA A 10 4.90 -2.79 -8.38
CA ALA A 10 3.77 -3.37 -9.11
C ALA A 10 2.59 -2.38 -9.28
N ALA A 11 2.44 -1.42 -8.36
CA ALA A 11 1.51 -0.31 -8.50
C ALA A 11 1.99 0.65 -9.60
N MET A 12 3.25 1.09 -9.50
CA MET A 12 3.89 2.02 -10.44
C MET A 12 3.98 1.47 -11.85
N SER A 13 4.14 0.15 -12.04
CA SER A 13 4.16 -0.49 -13.37
C SER A 13 2.85 -0.32 -14.15
N ARG A 14 1.79 0.22 -13.52
CA ARG A 14 0.50 0.53 -14.15
C ARG A 14 0.41 1.98 -14.64
N ALA A 15 1.50 2.74 -14.57
CA ALA A 15 1.55 4.12 -15.03
C ALA A 15 1.08 4.28 -16.48
N ASP A 16 1.39 3.30 -17.34
CA ASP A 16 1.02 3.28 -18.76
C ASP A 16 -0.44 2.88 -19.04
N ILE A 17 -1.18 2.46 -18.01
CA ILE A 17 -2.61 2.12 -18.11
C ILE A 17 -3.41 3.39 -17.78
N ALA A 18 -4.33 3.76 -18.68
CA ALA A 18 -5.27 4.86 -18.43
C ALA A 18 -6.07 4.61 -17.14
N GLU A 19 -6.27 5.66 -16.33
CA GLU A 19 -6.82 5.53 -14.97
C GLU A 19 -8.18 4.82 -14.93
N ASP A 20 -9.06 5.11 -15.90
CA ASP A 20 -10.37 4.48 -16.09
C ASP A 20 -10.31 2.97 -16.37
N LYS A 21 -9.16 2.47 -16.83
CA LYS A 21 -8.91 1.05 -17.14
C LYS A 21 -8.10 0.34 -16.06
N ARG A 22 -7.63 1.05 -15.04
CA ARG A 22 -6.89 0.44 -13.93
C ARG A 22 -7.87 -0.39 -13.11
N LYS A 23 -7.52 -1.67 -12.89
CA LYS A 23 -8.27 -2.53 -11.99
C LYS A 23 -7.79 -2.33 -10.56
N ASP A 24 -8.73 -2.15 -9.65
CA ASP A 24 -8.44 -2.12 -8.23
C ASP A 24 -7.74 -3.41 -7.80
N PHE A 25 -6.72 -3.25 -6.96
CA PHE A 25 -6.10 -4.38 -6.29
C PHE A 25 -5.96 -4.08 -4.81
N TYR A 26 -6.14 -5.14 -4.04
CA TYR A 26 -6.29 -5.05 -2.60
C TYR A 26 -5.12 -5.74 -1.94
N LEU A 27 -4.37 -5.00 -1.12
CA LEU A 27 -3.34 -5.54 -0.26
C LEU A 27 -3.89 -5.64 1.16
N TYR A 28 -4.02 -6.87 1.64
CA TYR A 28 -4.36 -7.16 3.02
C TYR A 28 -3.07 -7.33 3.82
N VAL A 29 -2.89 -6.51 4.85
CA VAL A 29 -1.72 -6.55 5.71
C VAL A 29 -2.21 -6.80 7.13
N ASP A 30 -1.86 -7.97 7.66
CA ASP A 30 -2.02 -8.26 9.07
C ASP A 30 -0.77 -7.80 9.85
N GLU A 31 -0.95 -7.50 11.13
CA GLU A 31 0.09 -6.99 12.03
C GLU A 31 0.82 -5.75 11.46
N PHE A 32 0.03 -4.77 11.03
CA PHE A 32 0.50 -3.57 10.33
C PHE A 32 1.63 -2.80 11.04
N GLN A 33 1.65 -2.80 12.37
CA GLN A 33 2.66 -2.13 13.18
C GLN A 33 4.09 -2.58 12.89
N ASN A 34 4.30 -3.81 12.39
CA ASN A 34 5.62 -4.29 11.97
C ASN A 34 6.13 -3.59 10.69
N PHE A 35 5.25 -2.87 10.00
CA PHE A 35 5.50 -2.20 8.72
C PHE A 35 5.26 -0.68 8.79
N ALA A 36 4.73 -0.16 9.91
CA ALA A 36 4.39 1.24 10.12
C ALA A 36 5.65 2.11 10.32
N THR A 37 6.37 2.35 9.22
CA THR A 37 7.48 3.33 9.17
C THR A 37 7.04 4.56 8.37
N ASP A 38 7.70 5.70 8.56
CA ASP A 38 7.38 6.94 7.81
C ASP A 38 7.40 6.74 6.29
N THR A 39 8.38 5.98 5.79
CA THR A 39 8.49 5.59 4.38
C THR A 39 7.28 4.79 3.89
N PHE A 40 6.64 4.00 4.77
CA PHE A 40 5.43 3.27 4.40
C PHE A 40 4.27 4.26 4.15
N GLY A 41 4.14 5.29 5.00
CA GLY A 41 3.13 6.34 4.83
C GLY A 41 3.22 7.06 3.48
N GLU A 42 4.44 7.36 3.03
CA GLU A 42 4.69 7.96 1.72
C GLU A 42 4.25 7.05 0.57
N ILE A 43 4.64 5.76 0.63
CA ILE A 43 4.25 4.76 -0.36
C ILE A 43 2.71 4.64 -0.44
N LEU A 44 2.01 4.66 0.69
CA LEU A 44 0.55 4.62 0.73
C LEU A 44 -0.12 5.81 0.06
N SER A 45 0.43 7.00 0.30
CA SER A 45 -0.10 8.24 -0.27
C SER A 45 -0.05 8.21 -1.80
N GLU A 46 1.02 7.65 -2.37
CA GLU A 46 1.20 7.53 -3.82
C GLU A 46 0.42 6.36 -4.43
N ALA A 47 0.35 5.23 -3.73
CA ALA A 47 -0.31 3.99 -4.13
C ALA A 47 -1.77 4.18 -4.61
N ARG A 48 -2.50 5.13 -4.01
CA ARG A 48 -3.89 5.44 -4.39
C ARG A 48 -4.03 5.82 -5.88
N LYS A 49 -3.04 6.52 -6.45
CA LYS A 49 -3.06 6.91 -7.89
C LYS A 49 -3.05 5.70 -8.82
N TYR A 50 -2.59 4.55 -8.33
CA TYR A 50 -2.44 3.32 -9.10
C TYR A 50 -3.52 2.28 -8.77
N HIS A 51 -4.61 2.70 -8.12
CA HIS A 51 -5.72 1.84 -7.70
C HIS A 51 -5.29 0.72 -6.73
N LEU A 52 -4.28 0.98 -5.91
CA LEU A 52 -3.91 0.12 -4.79
C LEU A 52 -4.74 0.52 -3.56
N ALA A 53 -5.59 -0.39 -3.09
CA ALA A 53 -6.31 -0.26 -1.83
C ALA A 53 -5.63 -1.11 -0.75
N LEU A 54 -5.41 -0.54 0.42
CA LEU A 54 -4.84 -1.26 1.55
C LEU A 54 -5.88 -1.50 2.63
N ILE A 55 -5.86 -2.72 3.14
CA ILE A 55 -6.71 -3.17 4.25
C ILE A 55 -5.76 -3.67 5.32
N MET A 56 -5.69 -2.93 6.42
CA MET A 56 -4.69 -3.12 7.47
C MET A 56 -5.37 -3.59 8.75
N ALA A 57 -4.96 -4.74 9.24
CA ALA A 57 -5.36 -5.24 10.55
C ALA A 57 -4.24 -4.96 11.57
N HIS A 58 -4.64 -4.55 12.77
CA HIS A 58 -3.74 -4.30 13.89
C HIS A 58 -4.46 -4.66 15.20
N GLN A 59 -3.71 -5.15 16.19
CA GLN A 59 -4.29 -5.63 17.44
C GLN A 59 -4.51 -4.52 18.48
N TYR A 60 -3.70 -3.47 18.45
CA TYR A 60 -3.76 -2.37 19.42
C TYR A 60 -3.62 -1.02 18.74
N ILE A 61 -4.62 -0.16 18.88
CA ILE A 61 -4.60 1.21 18.34
C ILE A 61 -3.43 2.02 18.93
N ALA A 62 -3.03 1.75 20.17
CA ALA A 62 -1.90 2.40 20.84
C ALA A 62 -0.52 2.16 20.17
N GLN A 63 -0.43 1.25 19.19
CA GLN A 63 0.78 1.00 18.40
C GLN A 63 0.76 1.68 17.03
N ILE A 64 -0.37 2.28 16.64
CA ILE A 64 -0.45 3.19 15.50
C ILE A 64 -0.17 4.57 16.07
N GLY A 65 1.07 5.04 15.87
CA GLY A 65 1.54 6.35 16.33
C GLY A 65 0.73 7.51 15.77
#